data_AF-A0A453LUF1-F1
#
_entry.id   AF-A0A453LUF1-F1
#
_cell.length_a   1.000
_cell.length_b   1.000
_cell.length_c   1.000
_cell.angle_alpha   90.00
_cell.angle_beta   90.00
_cell.angle_gamma   90.00
#
_symmetry.space_group_name_H-M   'P 1'
#
loop_
_entity.id
_entity.type
_entity.pdbx_description
1 polymer ?
#
loop_
_entity_poly.entity_id
_entity_poly.type
_entity_poly.pdbx_seq_one_letter_code
_entity_poly.pdbx_strand_id
1 'polypeptide(L)'
;FSRKNVDSVVDILMRDFKPHLLFSWARDKCTVTGRNTLENVHKPIVLKELKKLWNKEEPGLPWKEGDFSPSNTLLVDDSPYKALRNPVFSQLFSYTSVLFNCIISIFE
;
A
#
# COMPACT_ATOMS: atom_id res chain seq x y z
N PHE A 1 -11.01 0.10 -6.13
CA PHE A 1 -11.41 -0.98 -5.23
C PHE A 1 -11.93 -0.43 -3.90
N SER A 2 -13.09 -0.92 -3.43
CA SER A 2 -13.70 -0.52 -2.15
C SER A 2 -13.16 -1.35 -0.99
N ARG A 3 -13.43 -0.94 0.26
CA ARG A 3 -13.05 -1.69 1.47
C ARG A 3 -13.52 -3.14 1.45
N LYS A 4 -14.78 -3.37 1.11
CA LYS A 4 -15.38 -4.72 1.02
C LYS A 4 -14.63 -5.62 0.04
N ASN A 5 -14.22 -5.07 -1.10
CA ASN A 5 -13.49 -5.85 -2.09
C ASN A 5 -12.07 -6.17 -1.59
N VAL A 6 -11.42 -5.27 -0.85
CA VAL A 6 -10.12 -5.52 -0.19
C VAL A 6 -10.23 -6.69 0.76
N ASP A 7 -11.19 -6.60 1.67
CA ASP A 7 -11.35 -7.59 2.73
C ASP A 7 -11.62 -8.97 2.12
N SER A 8 -12.44 -9.04 1.07
CA SER A 8 -12.70 -10.29 0.32
C SER A 8 -11.43 -10.89 -0.29
N VAL A 9 -10.58 -10.07 -0.93
CA VAL A 9 -9.32 -10.56 -1.53
C VAL A 9 -8.33 -10.97 -0.46
N VAL A 10 -8.21 -10.21 0.64
CA VAL A 10 -7.37 -10.56 1.80
C VAL A 10 -7.80 -11.90 2.37
N ASP A 11 -9.10 -12.14 2.54
CA ASP A 11 -9.64 -13.39 3.08
C ASP A 11 -9.27 -14.59 2.20
N ILE A 12 -9.38 -14.43 0.87
CA ILE A 12 -9.10 -15.49 -0.09
C ILE A 12 -7.60 -15.78 -0.23
N LEU A 13 -6.77 -14.74 -0.30
CA LEU A 13 -5.33 -14.87 -0.59
C LEU A 13 -4.51 -15.15 0.67
N MET A 14 -4.81 -14.48 1.78
CA MET A 14 -4.00 -14.61 2.98
C MET A 14 -4.35 -15.86 3.78
N ARG A 15 -5.62 -16.30 3.79
CA ARG A 15 -6.08 -17.50 4.53
C ARG A 15 -5.43 -17.62 5.91
N ASP A 16 -4.59 -18.62 6.12
CA ASP A 16 -3.88 -18.92 7.37
C ASP A 16 -2.84 -17.87 7.75
N PHE A 17 -2.37 -17.06 6.80
CA PHE A 17 -1.48 -15.92 7.02
C PHE A 17 -2.22 -14.64 7.40
N LYS A 18 -3.56 -14.57 7.29
CA LYS A 18 -4.34 -13.39 7.65
C LYS A 18 -4.07 -12.89 9.08
N PRO A 19 -3.88 -13.73 10.11
CA PRO A 19 -3.53 -13.27 11.46
C PRO A 19 -2.20 -12.51 11.56
N HIS A 20 -1.29 -12.68 10.59
CA HIS A 20 -0.01 -11.97 10.53
C HIS A 20 -0.12 -10.62 9.82
N LEU A 21 -1.29 -10.29 9.26
CA LEU A 21 -1.54 -9.01 8.60
C LEU A 21 -1.88 -7.94 9.65
N LEU A 22 -0.99 -6.96 9.83
CA LEU A 22 -1.17 -5.87 10.79
C LEU A 22 -2.38 -4.98 10.44
N PHE A 23 -2.58 -4.69 9.17
CA PHE A 23 -3.70 -3.89 8.69
C PHE A 23 -3.89 -4.06 7.17
N SER A 24 -5.06 -3.65 6.67
CA SER A 24 -5.31 -3.48 5.24
C SER A 24 -5.84 -2.07 4.98
N TRP A 25 -5.42 -1.47 3.87
CA TRP A 25 -5.94 -0.19 3.39
C TRP A 25 -6.57 -0.37 2.01
N ALA A 26 -7.57 0.46 1.72
CA ALA A 26 -8.23 0.49 0.43
C ALA A 26 -7.92 1.78 -0.34
N ARG A 27 -8.55 1.95 -1.50
CA ARG A 27 -8.32 3.10 -2.37
C ARG A 27 -8.59 4.45 -1.69
N ASP A 28 -9.48 4.48 -0.71
CA ASP A 28 -9.81 5.67 0.09
C ASP A 28 -8.60 6.25 0.84
N LYS A 29 -7.55 5.44 1.09
CA LYS A 29 -6.30 5.90 1.71
C LYS A 29 -5.24 6.35 0.69
N CYS A 30 -5.45 6.10 -0.59
CA CYS A 30 -4.55 6.55 -1.66
C CYS A 30 -4.83 8.01 -2.04
N THR A 31 -3.85 8.66 -2.64
CA THR A 31 -4.01 10.02 -3.19
C THR A 31 -4.31 9.95 -4.67
N VAL A 32 -5.50 10.41 -5.08
CA VAL A 32 -5.91 10.48 -6.48
C VAL A 32 -5.34 11.74 -7.11
N THR A 33 -4.63 11.62 -8.22
CA THR A 33 -3.94 12.77 -8.84
C THR A 33 -4.83 13.60 -9.78
N GLY A 34 -6.04 13.13 -10.09
CA GLY A 34 -6.91 13.70 -11.12
C GLY A 34 -6.45 13.43 -12.55
N ARG A 35 -5.36 12.69 -12.74
CA ARG A 35 -4.85 12.25 -14.04
C ARG A 35 -5.04 10.74 -14.21
N ASN A 36 -5.10 10.31 -15.46
CA ASN A 36 -5.14 8.89 -15.82
C ASN A 36 -3.79 8.45 -16.37
N THR A 37 -3.54 7.14 -16.36
CA THR A 37 -2.34 6.55 -16.95
C THR A 37 -2.30 6.80 -18.46
N LEU A 38 -1.11 6.88 -19.03
CA LEU A 38 -0.96 7.12 -20.46
C LEU A 38 -1.42 5.91 -21.28
N GLU A 39 -1.21 4.70 -20.75
CA GLU A 39 -1.56 3.44 -21.41
C GLU A 39 -3.08 3.16 -21.35
N ASN A 40 -3.74 3.65 -20.30
CA ASN A 40 -5.18 3.48 -20.12
C ASN A 40 -5.81 4.76 -19.57
N VAL A 41 -6.52 5.48 -20.46
CA VAL A 41 -7.21 6.74 -20.15
C VAL A 41 -8.36 6.59 -19.15
N HIS A 42 -8.80 5.37 -18.84
CA HIS A 42 -9.82 5.11 -17.82
C HIS A 42 -9.21 4.65 -16.49
N LYS A 43 -7.89 4.40 -16.43
CA LYS A 43 -7.19 3.99 -15.21
C LYS A 43 -6.61 5.24 -14.50
N PRO A 44 -7.19 5.67 -13.37
CA PRO A 44 -6.68 6.83 -12.65
C PRO A 44 -5.33 6.55 -12.00
N ILE A 45 -4.43 7.53 -12.05
CA ILE A 45 -3.18 7.50 -11.30
C ILE A 45 -3.49 7.78 -9.83
N VAL A 46 -3.26 6.75 -9.03
CA VAL A 46 -3.35 6.79 -7.57
C VAL A 46 -1.97 6.58 -6.97
N LEU A 47 -1.63 7.38 -5.96
CA LEU A 47 -0.35 7.33 -5.27
C LEU A 47 -0.53 6.71 -3.90
N LYS A 48 0.43 5.86 -3.52
CA LYS A 48 0.51 5.19 -2.23
C LYS A 48 1.59 5.89 -1.41
N GLU A 49 1.19 6.66 -0.40
CA GLU A 49 2.09 7.52 0.37
C GLU A 49 2.37 6.90 1.75
N LEU A 50 3.58 6.34 1.94
CA LEU A 50 3.98 5.71 3.20
C LEU A 50 4.02 6.68 4.38
N LYS A 51 4.19 7.98 4.12
CA LYS A 51 4.12 9.01 5.19
C LYS A 51 2.80 9.01 5.94
N LYS A 52 1.68 8.61 5.31
CA LYS A 52 0.38 8.51 5.99
C LYS A 52 0.40 7.44 7.07
N LEU A 53 1.20 6.39 6.85
CA LEU A 53 1.44 5.31 7.80
C LEU A 53 2.41 5.74 8.91
N TRP A 54 3.52 6.39 8.54
CA TRP A 54 4.51 6.89 9.50
C TRP A 54 3.90 7.91 10.47
N ASN A 55 3.10 8.84 9.94
CA ASN A 55 2.43 9.88 10.72
C ASN A 55 1.14 9.40 11.40
N LYS A 56 0.77 8.13 11.21
CA LYS A 56 -0.44 7.52 11.77
C LYS A 56 -1.69 8.38 11.54
N GLU A 57 -1.91 8.83 10.31
CA GLU A 57 -3.04 9.72 9.95
C GLU A 57 -4.41 9.09 10.25
N GLU A 58 -4.49 7.76 10.33
CA GLU A 58 -5.69 7.04 10.72
C GLU A 58 -5.67 6.67 12.21
N PRO A 59 -6.71 7.04 12.98
CA PRO A 59 -6.83 6.60 14.35
C PRO A 59 -7.05 5.09 14.44
N GLY A 60 -6.58 4.46 15.51
CA GLY A 60 -6.83 3.04 15.79
C GLY A 60 -5.89 2.03 15.14
N LEU A 61 -4.83 2.47 14.45
CA LEU A 61 -3.80 1.57 13.94
C LEU A 61 -2.99 0.92 15.10
N PRO A 62 -2.57 -0.36 14.96
CA PRO A 62 -2.03 -1.17 16.06
C PRO A 62 -0.58 -0.84 16.46
N TRP A 63 0.09 0.08 15.77
CA TRP A 63 1.46 0.54 16.08
C TRP A 63 1.48 1.94 16.70
N LYS A 64 2.63 2.34 17.24
CA LYS A 64 2.90 3.69 17.76
C LYS A 64 3.61 4.53 16.71
N GLU A 65 3.42 5.85 16.79
CA GLU A 65 4.21 6.78 15.96
C GLU A 65 5.71 6.53 16.19
N GLY A 66 6.48 6.42 15.11
CA GLY A 66 7.91 6.07 15.14
C GLY A 66 8.22 4.58 14.99
N ASP A 67 7.27 3.67 15.17
CA ASP A 67 7.49 2.22 14.93
C ASP A 67 7.81 1.95 13.45
N PHE A 68 7.26 2.78 12.55
CA PHE A 68 7.53 2.77 11.12
C PHE A 68 8.12 4.10 10.66
N SER A 69 9.07 4.03 9.74
CA SER A 69 9.83 5.15 9.21
C SER A 69 10.35 4.84 7.79
N PRO A 70 10.92 5.83 7.07
CA PRO A 70 11.55 5.59 5.78
C PRO A 70 12.63 4.48 5.78
N SER A 71 13.34 4.29 6.89
CA SER A 71 14.48 3.36 6.97
C SER A 71 14.08 1.92 7.27
N ASN A 72 12.85 1.68 7.73
CA ASN A 72 12.36 0.34 8.10
C ASN A 72 11.05 -0.06 7.40
N THR A 73 10.56 0.76 6.47
CA THR A 73 9.32 0.52 5.74
C THR A 73 9.60 0.44 4.25
N LEU A 74 9.06 -0.60 3.61
CA LEU A 74 9.18 -0.83 2.18
C LEU A 74 7.79 -0.87 1.53
N LEU A 75 7.64 -0.19 0.39
CA LEU A 75 6.49 -0.39 -0.49
C LEU A 75 6.89 -1.34 -1.63
N VAL A 76 6.12 -2.41 -1.77
CA VAL A 76 6.23 -3.36 -2.89
C VAL A 76 5.00 -3.19 -3.77
N ASP A 77 5.21 -2.83 -5.04
CA ASP A 77 4.16 -2.60 -6.02
C ASP A 77 4.66 -2.92 -7.44
N ASP A 78 3.76 -3.35 -8.31
CA ASP A 78 4.05 -3.65 -9.72
C ASP A 78 4.12 -2.39 -10.60
N SER A 79 3.62 -1.26 -10.08
CA SER A 79 3.44 -0.02 -10.81
C SER A 79 4.32 1.08 -10.22
N PRO A 80 5.48 1.40 -10.82
CA PRO A 80 6.45 2.33 -10.24
C PRO A 80 5.86 3.71 -9.91
N TYR A 81 4.93 4.18 -10.73
CA TYR A 81 4.29 5.48 -10.53
C TYR A 81 3.52 5.58 -9.21
N LYS A 82 3.05 4.47 -8.62
CA LYS A 82 2.30 4.49 -7.35
C LYS A 82 3.19 4.92 -6.19
N ALA A 83 4.52 4.78 -6.32
CA ALA A 83 5.49 5.11 -5.29
C ALA A 83 6.14 6.50 -5.43
N LEU A 84 5.72 7.33 -6.39
CA LEU A 84 6.36 8.62 -6.73
C LEU A 84 6.51 9.62 -5.57
N ARG A 85 5.77 9.46 -4.47
CA ARG A 85 5.84 10.33 -3.28
C ARG A 85 6.54 9.69 -2.09
N ASN A 86 7.20 8.55 -2.29
CA ASN A 86 7.99 7.86 -1.27
C ASN A 86 9.49 8.10 -1.53
N PRO A 87 10.34 8.14 -0.48
CA PRO A 87 11.79 8.18 -0.61
C PRO A 87 12.31 7.03 -1.47
N VAL A 88 13.36 7.26 -2.27
CA VAL A 88 13.91 6.29 -3.23
C VAL A 88 14.34 4.98 -2.57
N PHE A 89 14.91 5.04 -1.36
CA PHE A 89 15.36 3.86 -0.62
C PHE A 89 14.21 2.97 -0.12
N SER A 90 12.98 3.47 -0.10
CA SER A 90 11.77 2.74 0.33
C SER A 90 11.01 2.13 -0.86
N GLN A 91 11.60 2.16 -2.07
CA GLN A 91 11.01 1.64 -3.30
C GLN A 91 11.77 0.38 -3.74
N LEU A 92 11.10 -0.77 -3.78
CA LEU A 92 11.61 -1.94 -4.50
C LEU A 92 10.61 -2.34 -5.58
N PHE A 93 11.10 -2.43 -6.81
CA PHE A 93 10.34 -2.92 -7.96
C PHE A 93 10.54 -4.43 -8.03
N SER A 94 9.57 -5.19 -7.52
CA SER A 94 9.63 -6.65 -7.53
C SER A 94 8.85 -7.20 -8.71
N TYR A 95 9.49 -8.03 -9.54
CA TYR A 95 8.79 -8.92 -10.47
C TYR A 95 8.33 -10.22 -9.79
N THR A 96 8.80 -10.53 -8.57
CA THR A 96 8.38 -11.68 -7.78
C THR A 96 8.79 -11.52 -6.30
N SER A 97 7.79 -11.70 -5.42
CA SER A 97 7.79 -11.94 -3.96
C SER A 97 9.06 -11.74 -3.11
N VAL A 98 8.99 -10.83 -2.14
CA VAL A 98 9.81 -10.82 -0.90
C VAL A 98 8.93 -10.43 0.30
N LEU A 99 9.00 -11.24 1.36
CA LEU A 99 8.38 -11.03 2.68
C LEU A 99 9.37 -10.31 3.60
N PHE A 100 9.00 -9.15 4.15
CA PHE A 100 9.37 -8.70 5.50
C PHE A 100 8.48 -7.49 5.85
N ASN A 101 7.67 -7.60 6.93
CA ASN A 101 6.69 -6.61 7.39
C ASN A 101 5.93 -5.89 6.24
N CYS A 102 5.32 -6.67 5.36
CA CYS A 102 4.66 -6.14 4.16
C CYS A 102 3.37 -5.39 4.53
N ILE A 103 3.35 -4.08 4.27
CA ILE A 103 2.12 -3.35 4.02
C ILE A 103 1.51 -3.98 2.75
N ILE A 104 0.49 -4.83 2.92
CA ILE A 104 -0.21 -5.39 1.79
C ILE A 104 -0.98 -4.26 1.12
N SER A 105 -0.42 -3.76 0.03
CA SER A 105 -1.15 -2.93 -0.89
C SER A 105 -1.66 -3.80 -2.03
N ILE A 106 -2.73 -4.56 -1.76
CA ILE A 106 -3.60 -5.02 -2.85
C ILE A 106 -4.06 -3.75 -3.55
N PHE A 107 -3.92 -3.64 -4.86
CA PHE A 107 -4.91 -3.11 -5.82
C PHE A 107 -4.23 -2.79 -7.15
N GLU A 108 -4.70 -3.52 -8.17
CA GLU A 108 -4.84 -2.99 -9.53
C GLU A 108 -5.85 -1.83 -9.57
#